data_AF-A0A1V5GAA0-F1
#
_entry.id   AF-A0A1V5GAA0-F1
#
_cell.length_a   1.000
_cell.length_b   1.000
_cell.length_c   1.000
_cell.angle_alpha   90.00
_cell.angle_beta   90.00
_cell.angle_gamma   90.00
#
_symmetry.space_group_name_H-M   'P 1'
#
loop_
_entity.id
_entity.type
_entity.pdbx_description
1 polymer ?
#
loop_
_entity_poly.entity_id
_entity_poly.type
_entity_poly.pdbx_seq_one_letter_code
_entity_poly.pdbx_strand_id
1 'polypeptide(L)'
;MSAAELKSAVGQLRNMKNLKSITESLVRVNSYENQADDLFDMSIERLFETEPDAKEVIKKREIYQVMELATDKCEDAANVIESIIIKYA
;
A
#
# COMPACT_ATOMS: atom_id res chain seq x y z
N MET A 1 5.91 6.05 -3.51
CA MET A 1 5.81 6.59 -2.14
C MET A 1 5.99 5.47 -1.12
N SER A 2 5.10 4.47 -1.03
CA SER A 2 5.24 3.33 -0.10
C SER A 2 6.56 2.54 -0.24
N ALA A 3 7.00 2.22 -1.47
CA ALA A 3 8.26 1.53 -1.68
C ALA A 3 9.51 2.29 -1.15
N ALA A 4 9.46 3.63 -1.14
CA ALA A 4 10.55 4.44 -0.59
C ALA A 4 10.57 4.38 0.95
N GLU A 5 9.39 4.36 1.58
CA GLU A 5 9.23 4.18 3.02
C GLU A 5 9.70 2.79 3.47
N LEU A 6 9.32 1.75 2.74
CA LEU A 6 9.81 0.39 2.98
C LEU A 6 11.33 0.30 2.87
N LYS A 7 11.93 0.92 1.84
CA LYS A 7 13.39 0.99 1.69
C LYS A 7 14.04 1.67 2.90
N SER A 8 13.47 2.76 3.39
CA SER A 8 13.94 3.45 4.60
C SER A 8 13.85 2.55 5.83
N ALA A 9 12.69 1.94 6.06
CA ALA A 9 12.42 1.05 7.19
C ALA A 9 13.40 -0.15 7.21
N VAL A 10 13.54 -0.85 6.09
CA VAL A 10 14.46 -1.99 5.94
C VAL A 10 15.91 -1.58 6.20
N GLY A 11 16.34 -0.41 5.71
CA GLY A 11 17.70 0.11 5.95
C GLY A 11 18.00 0.35 7.43
N GLN A 12 16.98 0.64 8.23
CA GLN A 12 17.11 0.95 9.66
C GLN A 12 16.97 -0.29 10.57
N LEU A 13 16.44 -1.41 10.06
CA LEU A 13 16.28 -2.66 10.80
C LEU A 13 17.61 -3.29 11.26
N ARG A 14 18.73 -3.05 10.56
CA ARG A 14 20.02 -3.70 10.89
C ARG A 14 20.47 -3.43 12.32
N ASN A 15 20.21 -2.22 12.83
CA ASN A 15 20.68 -1.79 14.14
C ASN A 15 19.53 -1.46 15.10
N MET A 16 18.29 -1.36 14.59
CA MET A 16 17.07 -0.96 15.31
C MET A 16 17.21 0.27 16.23
N LYS A 17 18.21 1.13 15.97
CA LYS A 17 18.54 2.28 16.83
C LYS A 17 17.50 3.39 16.77
N ASN A 18 16.67 3.42 15.72
CA ASN A 18 15.72 4.49 15.46
C ASN A 18 14.31 3.92 15.22
N LEU A 19 13.81 3.16 16.20
CA LEU A 19 12.47 2.55 16.16
C LEU A 19 11.39 3.56 15.78
N LYS A 20 11.46 4.78 16.32
CA LYS A 20 10.51 5.86 16.00
C LYS A 20 10.44 6.14 14.50
N SER A 21 11.59 6.30 13.83
CA SER A 21 11.61 6.56 12.38
C SER A 21 11.10 5.36 11.56
N ILE A 22 11.38 4.14 12.01
CA ILE A 22 10.84 2.94 11.37
C ILE A 22 9.32 2.93 11.49
N THR A 23 8.77 3.08 12.70
CA THR A 23 7.32 3.15 12.94
C THR A 23 6.64 4.25 12.14
N GLU A 24 7.23 5.45 12.08
CA GLU A 24 6.71 6.54 11.24
C GLU A 24 6.66 6.17 9.75
N SER A 25 7.63 5.39 9.27
CA SER A 25 7.63 4.89 7.88
C SER A 25 6.51 3.88 7.65
N LEU A 26 6.25 2.99 8.62
CA LEU A 26 5.15 2.02 8.54
C LEU A 26 3.77 2.71 8.54
N VAL A 27 3.59 3.72 9.41
CA VAL A 27 2.37 4.54 9.44
C VAL A 27 2.15 5.25 8.10
N ARG A 28 3.21 5.74 7.45
CA ARG A 28 3.09 6.33 6.10
C ARG A 28 2.68 5.30 5.06
N VAL A 29 3.22 4.07 5.09
CA VAL A 29 2.82 3.01 4.16
C VAL A 29 1.32 2.70 4.31
N ASN A 30 0.85 2.47 5.52
CA ASN A 30 -0.58 2.20 5.78
C ASN A 30 -1.45 3.40 5.37
N SER A 31 -1.02 4.64 5.62
CA SER A 31 -1.77 5.82 5.13
C SER A 31 -1.85 5.91 3.60
N TYR A 32 -0.83 5.45 2.86
CA TYR A 32 -0.88 5.41 1.40
C TYR A 32 -1.75 4.29 0.85
N GLU A 33 -1.81 3.15 1.53
CA GLU A 33 -2.69 2.04 1.18
C GLU A 33 -4.15 2.44 1.38
N ASN A 34 -4.54 2.99 2.53
CA ASN A 34 -5.91 3.49 2.75
C ASN A 34 -6.36 4.51 1.67
N GLN A 35 -5.44 5.39 1.25
CA GLN A 35 -5.73 6.34 0.15
C GLN A 35 -5.90 5.67 -1.21
N ALA A 36 -5.20 4.55 -1.44
CA ALA A 36 -5.29 3.78 -2.67
C ALA A 36 -6.59 2.96 -2.71
N ASP A 37 -6.96 2.36 -1.58
CA ASP A 37 -8.24 1.67 -1.38
C ASP A 37 -9.44 2.60 -1.61
N ASP A 38 -9.46 3.76 -0.96
CA ASP A 38 -10.50 4.78 -1.16
C ASP A 38 -10.61 5.16 -2.65
N LEU A 39 -9.47 5.37 -3.32
CA LEU A 39 -9.42 5.73 -4.73
C LEU A 39 -9.89 4.58 -5.62
N PHE A 40 -9.55 3.33 -5.29
CA PHE A 40 -9.97 2.14 -5.99
C PHE A 40 -11.49 2.00 -5.95
N ASP A 41 -12.09 2.08 -4.76
CA ASP A 41 -13.54 1.97 -4.58
C ASP A 41 -14.29 3.05 -5.35
N MET A 42 -13.87 4.31 -5.21
CA MET A 42 -14.44 5.43 -5.97
C MET A 42 -14.30 5.24 -7.49
N SER A 43 -13.16 4.70 -7.93
CA SER A 43 -12.89 4.47 -9.35
C SER A 43 -13.73 3.33 -9.92
N ILE A 44 -13.99 2.28 -9.13
CA ILE A 44 -14.86 1.17 -9.51
C ILE A 44 -16.31 1.64 -9.60
N GLU A 45 -16.83 2.34 -8.58
CA GLU A 45 -18.19 2.89 -8.59
C GLU A 45 -18.42 3.74 -9.84
N ARG A 46 -17.54 4.72 -10.06
CA ARG A 46 -17.62 5.60 -11.23
C ARG A 46 -17.49 4.85 -12.55
N LEU A 47 -16.66 3.82 -12.62
CA LEU A 47 -16.46 3.04 -13.84
C LEU A 47 -17.77 2.35 -14.25
N PHE A 48 -18.46 1.70 -13.31
CA PHE A 48 -19.73 1.02 -13.59
C PHE A 48 -20.88 1.99 -13.86
N GLU A 49 -20.88 3.19 -13.27
CA GLU A 49 -21.90 4.20 -13.53
C GLU A 49 -21.76 4.87 -14.91
N THR A 50 -20.53 5.06 -15.39
CA THR A 50 -20.26 5.99 -16.51
C THR A 50 -19.77 5.35 -17.80
N GLU A 51 -19.26 4.11 -17.76
CA GLU A 51 -18.71 3.45 -18.95
C GLU A 51 -19.71 2.47 -19.59
N PRO A 52 -20.25 2.76 -20.79
CA PRO A 52 -21.21 1.90 -21.46
C PRO A 52 -20.59 0.69 -22.19
N ASP A 53 -19.29 0.73 -22.53
CA ASP A 53 -18.62 -0.40 -23.19
C ASP A 53 -18.09 -1.41 -22.17
N ALA A 54 -18.71 -2.59 -22.12
CA ALA A 54 -18.29 -3.69 -21.25
C ALA A 54 -16.83 -4.12 -21.44
N LYS A 55 -16.27 -4.00 -22.66
CA LYS A 55 -14.85 -4.30 -22.90
C LYS A 55 -13.95 -3.29 -22.20
N GLU A 56 -14.33 -2.02 -22.18
CA GLU A 56 -13.60 -0.96 -21.49
C GLU A 56 -13.74 -1.08 -19.98
N VAL A 57 -14.93 -1.47 -19.48
CA VAL A 57 -15.12 -1.80 -18.05
C VAL A 57 -14.15 -2.90 -17.62
N ILE A 58 -14.08 -4.01 -18.35
CA ILE A 58 -13.18 -5.13 -18.01
C ILE A 58 -11.73 -4.66 -17.99
N LYS A 59 -11.27 -3.96 -19.03
CA LYS A 59 -9.87 -3.49 -19.10
C LYS A 59 -9.51 -2.55 -17.96
N LYS A 60 -10.34 -1.53 -17.71
CA LYS A 60 -10.08 -0.52 -16.68
C LYS A 60 -10.13 -1.12 -15.27
N ARG A 61 -11.11 -2.00 -15.01
CA ARG A 61 -11.22 -2.73 -13.74
C ARG A 61 -9.96 -3.54 -13.45
N GLU A 62 -9.43 -4.28 -14.43
CA GLU A 62 -8.20 -5.06 -14.23
C GLU A 62 -6.98 -4.16 -13.94
N ILE A 63 -6.89 -3.00 -14.59
CA ILE A 63 -5.80 -2.03 -14.29
C ILE A 63 -5.92 -1.51 -12.87
N TYR A 64 -7.12 -1.08 -12.44
CA TYR A 64 -7.34 -0.60 -11.07
C TYR A 64 -7.02 -1.68 -10.04
N GLN A 65 -7.42 -2.92 -10.30
CA GLN A 65 -7.14 -4.04 -9.39
C GLN A 65 -5.64 -4.35 -9.28
N VAL A 66 -4.88 -4.23 -10.38
CA VAL A 66 -3.42 -4.38 -10.34
C VAL A 66 -2.75 -3.23 -9.59
N MET A 67 -3.27 -2.01 -9.71
CA MET A 67 -2.77 -0.87 -8.96
C MET A 67 -2.99 -1.07 -7.46
N GLU A 68 -4.17 -1.54 -7.05
CA GLU A 68 -4.44 -1.81 -5.64
C GLU A 68 -3.59 -2.97 -5.11
N LEU A 69 -3.48 -4.06 -5.87
CA LEU A 69 -2.59 -5.16 -5.48
C LEU A 69 -1.14 -4.70 -5.24
N ALA A 70 -0.66 -3.66 -5.93
CA ALA A 70 0.68 -3.15 -5.71
C ALA A 70 0.82 -2.37 -4.38
N THR A 71 -0.23 -1.67 -3.93
CA THR A 71 -0.27 -0.96 -2.64
C THR A 71 -0.44 -1.92 -1.48
N ASP A 72 -1.37 -2.88 -1.58
CA ASP A 72 -1.53 -4.01 -0.65
C ASP A 72 -0.20 -4.75 -0.42
N LYS A 73 0.57 -5.06 -1.47
CA LYS A 73 1.87 -5.72 -1.32
C LYS A 73 2.90 -4.87 -0.59
N CYS A 74 2.78 -3.55 -0.62
CA CYS A 74 3.62 -2.67 0.21
C CYS A 74 3.18 -2.71 1.68
N GLU A 75 1.88 -2.78 1.95
CA GLU A 75 1.34 -2.91 3.30
C GLU A 75 1.74 -4.26 3.93
N ASP A 76 1.59 -5.37 3.20
CA ASP A 76 2.06 -6.70 3.61
C ASP A 76 3.53 -6.67 4.09
N ALA A 77 4.40 -6.00 3.32
CA ALA A 77 5.80 -5.86 3.68
C ALA A 77 5.98 -5.00 4.94
N ALA A 78 5.18 -3.94 5.12
CA ALA A 78 5.19 -3.13 6.34
C ALA A 78 4.74 -3.96 7.57
N ASN A 79 3.71 -4.79 7.44
CA ASN A 79 3.21 -5.68 8.49
C ASN A 79 4.26 -6.71 8.92
N VAL A 80 5.06 -7.23 7.98
CA VAL A 80 6.21 -8.09 8.29
C VAL A 80 7.28 -7.33 9.07
N ILE A 81 7.59 -6.09 8.68
CA ILE A 81 8.56 -5.24 9.39
C ILE A 81 8.08 -4.94 10.82
N GLU A 82 6.79 -4.62 10.99
CA GLU A 82 6.18 -4.40 12.30
C GLU A 82 6.31 -5.64 13.19
N SER A 83 6.00 -6.82 12.65
CA SER A 83 6.14 -8.10 13.35
C SER A 83 7.57 -8.37 13.81
N ILE A 84 8.57 -8.00 13.02
CA ILE A 84 9.98 -8.07 13.41
C ILE A 84 10.25 -7.13 14.59
N ILE A 85 9.80 -5.87 14.53
CA ILE A 85 10.01 -4.91 15.61
C ILE A 85 9.40 -5.42 16.92
N ILE A 86 8.15 -5.90 16.90
CA ILE A 86 7.46 -6.41 18.09
C ILE A 86 8.22 -7.59 18.71
N LYS A 87 8.79 -8.48 17.87
CA LYS A 87 9.50 -9.67 18.34
C LYS A 87 10.85 -9.37 18.99
N TYR A 88 11.51 -8.28 18.60
CA TYR A 88 12.87 -7.94 19.03
C TYR A 88 12.96 -6.64 19.87
N ALA A 89 11.82 -6.02 20.20
CA ALA A 89 11.71 -4.96 21.20
C ALA A 89 11.76 -5.52 22.63
#